data_AF-A0A7S4HCE3-F1
#
_entry.id   AF-A0A7S4HCE3-F1
#
_cell.length_a   1.000
_cell.length_b   1.000
_cell.length_c   1.000
_cell.angle_alpha   90.00
_cell.angle_beta   90.00
_cell.angle_gamma   90.00
#
_symmetry.space_group_name_H-M   'P 1'
#
loop_
_entity.id
_entity.type
_entity.pdbx_description
1 polymer ?
#
loop_
_entity_poly.entity_id
_entity_poly.type
_entity_poly.pdbx_seq_one_letter_code
_entity_poly.pdbx_strand_id
1 'polypeptide(L)'
;ASINRIYGFYDECKRRYNIKMWKKFQDVFNVLPFAAIVDEKIFCIHAGLSPDLNTPDQIKRIMRPTDVPDAGLLCDLLWSDPEADIAGWAENDRGVSYTFGADVVSKFLVKHDFDLIVRAHQ
;
A
#
# COMPACT_ATOMS: atom_id res chain seq x y z
N ALA A 1 11.46 4.34 -5.01
CA ALA A 1 12.65 3.48 -4.75
C ALA A 1 13.49 3.92 -3.52
N SER A 2 13.04 4.89 -2.73
CA SER A 2 13.80 5.49 -1.63
C SER A 2 14.07 4.53 -0.47
N ILE A 3 13.06 3.77 -0.04
CA ILE A 3 13.14 2.89 1.13
C ILE A 3 14.22 1.82 0.99
N ASN A 4 14.14 0.97 -0.03
CA ASN A 4 15.09 -0.15 -0.17
C ASN A 4 16.52 0.29 -0.53
N ARG A 5 16.70 1.57 -0.89
CA ARG A 5 18.02 2.19 -1.07
C ARG A 5 18.71 2.51 0.26
N ILE A 6 17.93 2.90 1.27
CA ILE A 6 18.43 3.35 2.57
C ILE A 6 18.46 2.18 3.57
N TYR A 7 17.45 1.31 3.54
CA TYR A 7 17.27 0.24 4.52
C TYR A 7 17.92 -1.10 4.12
N GLY A 8 19.12 -1.04 3.53
CA GLY A 8 20.03 -2.19 3.40
C GLY A 8 19.92 -3.05 2.13
N PHE A 9 18.77 -3.11 1.44
CA PHE A 9 18.63 -3.99 0.27
C PHE A 9 19.56 -3.59 -0.90
N TYR A 10 19.73 -2.28 -1.13
CA TYR A 10 20.70 -1.77 -2.10
C TYR A 10 22.13 -2.19 -1.76
N ASP A 11 22.54 -2.04 -0.51
CA ASP A 11 23.88 -2.41 -0.06
C ASP A 11 24.11 -3.91 -0.13
N GLU A 12 23.09 -4.72 0.14
CA GLU A 12 23.16 -6.16 -0.04
C GLU A 12 23.35 -6.54 -1.51
N CYS A 13 22.56 -5.97 -2.42
CA CYS A 13 22.71 -6.20 -3.85
C CYS A 13 24.09 -5.77 -4.35
N LYS A 14 24.58 -4.61 -3.90
CA LYS A 14 25.91 -4.09 -4.24
C LYS A 14 27.02 -5.01 -3.73
N ARG A 15 26.89 -5.53 -2.50
CA ARG A 15 27.90 -6.38 -1.84
C ARG A 15 27.94 -7.80 -2.39
N ARG A 16 26.78 -8.41 -2.62
CA ARG A 16 26.67 -9.82 -3.05
C ARG A 16 26.68 -10.00 -4.58
N TYR A 17 26.30 -8.95 -5.31
CA TYR A 17 26.20 -8.97 -6.77
C TYR A 17 26.79 -7.68 -7.36
N ASN A 18 25.94 -6.75 -7.80
CA ASN A 18 26.33 -5.44 -8.33
C ASN A 18 25.11 -4.50 -8.33
N ILE A 19 25.37 -3.22 -8.58
CA ILE A 19 24.32 -2.17 -8.64
C ILE A 19 23.30 -2.44 -9.76
N LYS A 20 23.70 -3.11 -10.86
CA LYS A 20 22.77 -3.45 -11.95
C LYS A 20 21.72 -4.46 -11.49
N MET A 21 22.05 -5.35 -10.56
CA MET A 21 21.09 -6.29 -9.97
C MET A 21 20.01 -5.56 -9.17
N TRP A 22 20.39 -4.60 -8.32
CA TRP A 22 19.41 -3.76 -7.60
C TRP A 22 18.47 -3.03 -8.56
N LYS A 23 18.99 -2.45 -9.65
CA LYS A 23 18.15 -1.80 -10.67
C LYS A 23 17.13 -2.77 -11.29
N LYS A 24 17.53 -4.02 -11.59
CA LYS A 24 16.60 -5.06 -12.08
C LYS A 24 15.52 -5.41 -11.05
N PHE A 25 15.86 -5.46 -9.76
CA PHE A 25 14.86 -5.63 -8.71
C PHE A 25 13.88 -4.45 -8.66
N GLN A 26 14.34 -3.21 -8.88
CA GLN A 26 13.43 -2.07 -8.99
C GLN A 26 12.44 -2.24 -10.15
N ASP A 27 12.90 -2.71 -11.31
CA ASP A 27 12.02 -3.00 -12.45
C ASP A 27 10.94 -4.04 -12.08
N VAL A 28 11.31 -5.07 -11.30
CA VAL A 28 10.37 -6.09 -10.79
C VAL A 28 9.40 -5.52 -9.76
N PHE A 29 9.89 -4.74 -8.80
CA PHE A 29 9.04 -4.14 -7.76
C PHE A 29 8.01 -3.18 -8.35
N ASN A 30 8.38 -2.43 -9.39
CA ASN A 30 7.50 -1.47 -10.04
C ASN A 30 6.34 -2.12 -10.82
N VAL A 31 6.35 -3.46 -11.02
CA VAL A 31 5.25 -4.20 -11.66
C VAL A 31 4.43 -5.07 -10.70
N LEU A 32 4.78 -5.11 -9.41
CA LEU A 32 4.02 -5.87 -8.41
C LEU A 32 2.57 -5.41 -8.34
N PRO A 33 1.62 -6.32 -8.06
CA PRO A 33 0.24 -5.95 -7.79
C PRO A 33 0.14 -5.24 -6.43
N PHE A 34 -0.80 -4.29 -6.32
CA PHE A 34 -0.98 -3.48 -5.11
C PHE A 34 -2.03 -4.03 -4.14
N ALA A 35 -2.98 -4.82 -4.65
CA ALA A 35 -4.06 -5.40 -3.88
C ALA A 35 -4.46 -6.75 -4.49
N ALA A 36 -5.14 -7.57 -3.69
CA ALA A 36 -5.80 -8.79 -4.14
C ALA A 36 -7.21 -8.87 -3.54
N ILE A 37 -8.10 -9.55 -4.26
CA ILE A 37 -9.42 -9.92 -3.75
C ILE A 37 -9.48 -11.44 -3.73
N VAL A 38 -9.78 -12.03 -2.58
CA VAL A 38 -9.88 -13.48 -2.38
C VAL A 38 -11.34 -13.85 -2.18
N ASP A 39 -11.81 -14.81 -2.97
CA ASP A 39 -13.18 -15.34 -2.93
C ASP A 39 -14.26 -14.25 -2.99
N GLU A 40 -13.97 -13.15 -3.71
CA GLU A 40 -14.84 -11.98 -3.83
C GLU A 40 -15.21 -11.28 -2.51
N LYS A 41 -14.67 -11.74 -1.37
CA LYS A 41 -15.06 -11.32 -0.02
C LYS A 41 -13.94 -10.72 0.81
N ILE A 42 -12.68 -11.04 0.52
CA ILE A 42 -11.54 -10.59 1.32
C ILE A 42 -10.68 -9.63 0.49
N PHE A 43 -10.57 -8.38 0.95
CA PHE A 43 -9.71 -7.37 0.34
C PHE A 43 -8.33 -7.37 1.00
N CYS A 44 -7.30 -7.77 0.26
CA CYS A 44 -5.92 -7.89 0.73
C CYS A 44 -5.06 -6.74 0.20
N ILE A 45 -4.36 -6.05 1.09
CA ILE A 45 -3.51 -4.89 0.80
C ILE A 45 -2.31 -4.88 1.75
N HIS A 46 -1.21 -4.19 1.40
CA HIS A 46 -0.05 -4.17 2.29
C HIS A 46 -0.36 -3.42 3.60
N ALA A 47 -0.91 -2.20 3.49
CA ALA A 47 -1.13 -1.32 4.62
C ALA A 47 -2.63 -1.11 4.89
N GLY A 48 -3.30 -0.27 4.10
CA GLY A 48 -4.64 0.15 4.45
C GLY A 48 -5.38 0.92 3.35
N LEU A 49 -6.49 1.54 3.75
CA LEU A 49 -7.39 2.26 2.84
C LEU A 49 -6.84 3.65 2.48
N SER A 50 -7.43 4.27 1.46
CA SER A 50 -7.15 5.66 1.07
C SER A 50 -8.44 6.48 1.05
N PRO A 51 -8.43 7.77 1.43
CA PRO A 51 -9.56 8.67 1.19
C PRO A 51 -9.88 8.81 -0.31
N ASP A 52 -8.91 8.55 -1.19
CA ASP A 52 -9.07 8.59 -2.64
C ASP A 52 -9.62 7.26 -3.22
N LEU A 53 -9.64 6.18 -2.41
CA LEU A 53 -10.15 4.87 -2.80
C LEU A 53 -11.67 4.80 -2.64
N ASN A 54 -12.36 5.11 -3.73
CA ASN A 54 -13.81 5.02 -3.83
C ASN A 54 -14.28 3.67 -4.36
N THR A 55 -13.52 3.02 -5.24
CA THR A 55 -13.80 1.68 -5.75
C THR A 55 -12.49 0.89 -5.97
N PRO A 56 -12.48 -0.45 -5.74
CA PRO A 56 -11.31 -1.28 -6.02
C PRO A 56 -10.81 -1.21 -7.48
N ASP A 57 -11.70 -0.87 -8.42
CA ASP A 57 -11.33 -0.71 -9.84
C ASP A 57 -10.37 0.46 -10.09
N GLN A 58 -10.30 1.46 -9.20
CA GLN A 58 -9.29 2.52 -9.32
C GLN A 58 -7.86 1.94 -9.23
N ILE A 59 -7.66 0.88 -8.43
CA ILE A 59 -6.37 0.22 -8.28
C ILE A 59 -5.93 -0.44 -9.60
N LYS A 60 -6.88 -1.01 -10.34
CA LYS A 60 -6.64 -1.63 -11.65
C LYS A 60 -6.19 -0.62 -12.71
N ARG A 61 -6.54 0.66 -12.54
CA ARG A 61 -6.20 1.75 -13.49
C ARG A 61 -4.81 2.32 -13.24
N ILE A 62 -4.14 1.95 -12.15
CA ILE A 62 -2.77 2.36 -11.90
C ILE A 62 -1.87 1.69 -12.93
N MET A 63 -1.28 2.51 -13.81
CA MET A 63 -0.37 2.04 -14.84
C MET A 63 0.92 1.50 -14.21
N ARG A 64 1.39 0.37 -14.73
CA ARG A 64 2.68 -0.25 -14.35
C ARG A 64 3.60 -0.31 -15.57
N PRO A 65 4.92 -0.15 -15.43
CA PRO A 65 5.65 0.02 -14.17
C PRO A 65 5.46 1.42 -13.56
N THR A 66 5.36 1.50 -12.24
CA THR A 66 5.30 2.78 -11.51
C THR A 66 6.14 2.71 -10.24
N ASP A 67 6.78 3.82 -9.89
CA ASP A 67 7.31 4.01 -8.54
C ASP A 67 6.17 4.44 -7.59
N VAL A 68 6.39 4.33 -6.30
CA VAL A 68 5.43 4.78 -5.28
C VAL A 68 5.57 6.30 -5.13
N PRO A 69 4.50 7.09 -5.35
CA PRO A 69 4.53 8.54 -5.14
C PRO A 69 4.56 8.87 -3.63
N ASP A 70 4.91 10.11 -3.30
CA ASP A 70 4.96 10.56 -1.90
C ASP A 70 3.55 10.80 -1.30
N ALA A 71 2.50 10.87 -2.13
CA ALA A 71 1.11 11.09 -1.71
C ALA A 71 0.10 10.45 -2.69
N GLY A 72 -1.16 10.37 -2.25
CA GLY A 72 -2.31 9.88 -3.01
C GLY A 72 -2.50 8.37 -2.94
N LEU A 73 -3.48 7.87 -3.70
CA LEU A 73 -3.97 6.48 -3.63
C LEU A 73 -2.87 5.40 -3.50
N LEU A 74 -1.87 5.38 -4.39
CA LEU A 74 -0.84 4.33 -4.34
C LEU A 74 0.05 4.44 -3.09
N CYS A 75 0.33 5.66 -2.62
CA CYS A 75 1.04 5.87 -1.36
C CYS A 75 0.22 5.29 -0.19
N ASP A 76 -1.07 5.63 -0.14
CA ASP A 76 -1.93 5.25 0.98
C ASP A 76 -2.16 3.73 1.09
N LEU A 77 -2.28 3.02 -0.04
CA LEU A 77 -2.39 1.55 -0.06
C LEU A 77 -1.18 0.85 0.58
N LEU A 78 -0.03 1.53 0.62
CA LEU A 78 1.25 1.00 1.09
C LEU A 78 1.68 1.58 2.44
N TRP A 79 1.04 2.63 2.96
CA TRP A 79 1.52 3.36 4.14
C TRP A 79 0.46 3.74 5.19
N SER A 80 -0.82 3.62 4.88
CA SER A 80 -1.87 3.95 5.87
C SER A 80 -1.99 2.90 6.98
N ASP A 81 -2.44 3.33 8.16
CA ASP A 81 -2.64 2.43 9.32
C ASP A 81 -4.03 2.58 9.95
N PRO A 82 -4.61 1.50 10.53
CA PRO A 82 -5.80 1.61 11.34
C PRO A 82 -5.47 2.23 12.69
N GLU A 83 -6.40 3.02 13.22
CA GLU A 83 -6.29 3.59 14.57
C GLU A 83 -7.63 3.45 15.29
N ALA A 84 -7.61 2.84 16.48
CA ALA A 84 -8.82 2.42 17.17
C ALA A 84 -9.61 3.58 17.78
N ASP A 85 -8.91 4.64 18.20
CA ASP A 85 -9.47 5.73 18.99
C ASP A 85 -9.89 6.95 18.14
N ILE A 86 -9.92 6.81 16.81
CA ILE A 86 -10.35 7.86 15.89
C ILE A 86 -11.60 7.46 15.10
N ALA A 87 -12.33 8.47 14.63
CA ALA A 87 -13.38 8.32 13.64
C ALA A 87 -12.95 9.03 12.34
N GLY A 88 -13.18 8.40 11.20
CA GLY A 88 -12.78 8.92 9.90
C GLY A 88 -11.27 8.78 9.65
N TRP A 89 -10.64 9.88 9.26
CA TRP A 89 -9.22 9.93 8.86
C TRP A 89 -8.45 10.92 9.74
N ALA A 90 -7.19 10.60 10.03
CA ALA A 90 -6.26 11.51 10.70
C ALA A 90 -4.86 11.44 10.06
N GLU A 91 -3.98 12.36 10.44
CA GLU A 91 -2.58 12.34 10.00
C GLU A 91 -1.85 11.15 10.62
N ASN A 92 -0.97 10.52 9.83
CA ASN A 92 -0.21 9.37 10.30
C ASN A 92 1.13 9.80 10.93
N ASP A 93 1.44 9.26 12.11
CA ASP A 93 2.71 9.46 12.83
C ASP A 93 3.95 9.06 12.02
N ARG A 94 3.79 8.25 10.96
CA ARG A 94 4.86 7.96 10.00
C ARG A 94 5.31 9.18 9.18
N GLY A 95 4.55 10.28 9.23
CA GLY A 95 4.78 11.47 8.41
C GLY A 95 4.42 11.26 6.93
N VAL A 96 3.69 10.19 6.62
CA VAL A 96 3.23 9.82 5.27
C VAL A 96 1.88 9.12 5.36
N SER A 97 0.98 9.42 4.42
CA SER A 97 -0.38 8.89 4.39
C SER A 97 -1.21 9.27 5.64
N TYR A 98 -2.22 8.46 5.96
CA TYR A 98 -3.24 8.71 6.97
C TYR A 98 -3.39 7.53 7.92
N THR A 99 -3.98 7.79 9.08
CA THR A 99 -4.64 6.75 9.87
C THR A 99 -6.14 6.74 9.57
N PHE A 100 -6.79 5.59 9.77
CA PHE A 100 -8.23 5.43 9.54
C PHE A 100 -8.94 4.67 10.66
N GLY A 101 -10.12 5.14 11.02
CA GLY A 101 -10.97 4.56 12.05
C GLY A 101 -11.74 3.32 11.60
N ALA A 102 -12.29 2.60 12.58
CA ALA A 102 -13.14 1.42 12.32
C ALA A 102 -14.37 1.75 11.45
N ASP A 103 -14.90 2.97 11.53
CA ASP A 103 -16.04 3.40 10.72
C ASP A 103 -15.71 3.47 9.22
N VAL A 104 -14.47 3.84 8.87
CA VAL A 104 -13.97 3.84 7.48
C VAL A 104 -13.94 2.41 6.94
N VAL A 105 -13.43 1.47 7.74
CA VAL A 105 -13.39 0.04 7.40
C VAL A 105 -14.80 -0.50 7.19
N SER A 106 -15.71 -0.28 8.14
CA SER A 106 -17.10 -0.76 8.04
C SER A 106 -17.82 -0.20 6.82
N LYS A 107 -17.67 1.11 6.54
CA LYS A 107 -18.25 1.73 5.35
C LYS A 107 -17.71 1.13 4.06
N PHE A 108 -16.40 0.88 3.98
CA PHE A 108 -15.76 0.29 2.81
C PHE A 108 -16.25 -1.14 2.55
N LEU A 109 -16.27 -1.98 3.60
CA LEU A 109 -16.74 -3.37 3.53
C LEU A 109 -18.18 -3.45 3.04
N VAL A 110 -19.10 -2.70 3.66
CA VAL A 110 -20.51 -2.66 3.28
C VAL A 110 -20.71 -2.14 1.85
N LYS A 111 -19.99 -1.08 1.46
CA LYS A 111 -20.14 -0.47 0.13
C LYS A 111 -19.72 -1.43 -1.00
N HIS A 112 -18.74 -2.29 -0.74
CA HIS A 112 -18.15 -3.16 -1.75
C HIS A 112 -18.50 -4.64 -1.58
N ASP A 113 -19.41 -4.97 -0.65
CA ASP A 113 -19.83 -6.34 -0.34
C ASP A 113 -18.66 -7.27 0.05
N PHE A 114 -17.69 -6.72 0.79
CA PHE A 114 -16.58 -7.46 1.39
C PHE A 114 -16.87 -7.79 2.85
N ASP A 115 -16.28 -8.89 3.32
CA ASP A 115 -16.41 -9.34 4.70
C ASP A 115 -15.19 -8.94 5.55
N LEU A 116 -14.01 -8.81 4.91
CA LEU A 116 -12.75 -8.63 5.63
C LEU A 116 -11.72 -7.83 4.83
N ILE A 117 -10.96 -6.98 5.53
CA ILE A 117 -9.69 -6.42 5.04
C ILE A 117 -8.54 -7.16 5.73
N VAL A 118 -7.61 -7.71 4.93
CA VAL A 118 -6.38 -8.33 5.42
C VAL A 118 -5.19 -7.45 5.05
N ARG A 119 -4.36 -7.14 6.05
CA ARG A 119 -3.18 -6.28 5.92
C ARG A 119 -1.95 -6.82 6.66
N ALA A 120 -0.78 -6.24 6.39
CA ALA A 120 0.49 -6.54 7.05
C ALA A 120 1.02 -5.29 7.75
N HIS A 121 2.09 -4.65 7.26
CA HIS A 121 2.68 -3.33 7.59
C HIS A 121 2.91 -2.90 9.08
N GLN A 122 2.20 -3.45 10.08
CA GLN A 122 2.42 -3.30 11.53
C GLN A 122 2.64 -4.66 12.17
#